data_AF-A0A8S2KDY4-F1
#
_entry.id   AF-A0A8S2KDY4-F1
#
_cell.length_a   1.000
_cell.length_b   1.000
_cell.length_c   1.000
_cell.angle_alpha   90.00
_cell.angle_beta   90.00
_cell.angle_gamma   90.00
#
_symmetry.space_group_name_H-M   'P 1'
#
loop_
_entity.id
_entity.type
_entity.pdbx_description
1 polymer ?
#
loop_
_entity_poly.entity_id
_entity_poly.type
_entity_poly.pdbx_seq_one_letter_code
_entity_poly.pdbx_strand_id
1 'polypeptide(L)'
;MGTKGVFHRLTLNGYKNVLLLDKSSQIITGASSGNSGILHTGFDTVPQTLESKLVRRGYELYQLFAEDIKLPIKKIGAYIIAWKQNELEIFKEIIDNAHK
;
A
#
# COMPACT_ATOMS: atom_id res chain seq x y z
N MET A 1 0.64 -7.65 -1.18
CA MET A 1 -0.68 -8.09 -1.67
C MET A 1 -0.60 -8.39 -3.17
N GLY A 2 0.18 -9.41 -3.57
CA GLY A 2 0.41 -9.77 -4.98
C GLY A 2 -0.77 -10.53 -5.60
N THR A 3 -0.51 -11.48 -6.50
CA THR A 3 -1.49 -12.38 -7.18
C THR A 3 -2.62 -12.90 -6.28
N LYS A 4 -2.34 -13.18 -5.01
CA LYS A 4 -3.32 -13.61 -3.99
C LYS A 4 -4.44 -12.57 -3.73
N GLY A 5 -4.14 -11.27 -3.84
CA GLY A 5 -5.13 -10.19 -3.70
C GLY A 5 -6.07 -10.09 -4.89
N VAL A 6 -5.57 -10.36 -6.10
CA VAL A 6 -6.39 -10.42 -7.32
C VAL A 6 -7.35 -11.62 -7.25
N PHE A 7 -6.87 -12.78 -6.81
CA PHE A 7 -7.71 -13.95 -6.57
C PHE A 7 -8.88 -13.62 -5.63
N HIS A 8 -8.60 -13.03 -4.48
CA HIS A 8 -9.63 -12.62 -3.52
C HIS A 8 -10.65 -11.64 -4.12
N ARG A 9 -10.18 -10.64 -4.88
CA ARG A 9 -11.06 -9.67 -5.56
C ARG A 9 -11.97 -10.36 -6.58
N LEU A 10 -11.44 -11.30 -7.37
CA LEU A 10 -12.24 -12.06 -8.33
C LEU A 10 -13.30 -12.90 -7.62
N THR A 11 -12.95 -13.59 -6.54
CA THR A 11 -13.93 -14.37 -5.77
C THR A 11 -15.03 -13.49 -5.18
N LEU A 12 -14.70 -12.30 -4.66
CA LEU A 12 -15.69 -11.37 -4.11
C LEU A 12 -16.60 -10.76 -5.19
N ASN A 13 -16.14 -10.63 -6.43
CA ASN A 13 -16.97 -10.17 -7.55
C ASN A 13 -17.87 -11.28 -8.15
N GLY A 14 -18.02 -12.42 -7.47
CA GLY A 14 -18.96 -13.47 -7.88
C GLY A 14 -18.46 -14.38 -9.00
N TYR A 15 -17.18 -14.32 -9.35
CA TYR A 15 -16.59 -15.28 -10.27
C TYR A 15 -16.56 -16.67 -9.61
N LYS A 16 -17.27 -17.64 -10.22
CA LYS A 16 -17.48 -18.97 -9.64
C LYS A 16 -16.30 -19.92 -9.83
N ASN A 17 -15.53 -19.73 -10.91
CA ASN A 17 -14.45 -20.62 -11.32
C ASN A 17 -13.13 -19.86 -11.31
N VAL A 18 -12.51 -19.72 -10.14
CA VAL A 18 -11.20 -19.06 -9.98
C VAL A 18 -10.23 -20.06 -9.38
N LEU A 19 -9.07 -20.24 -10.02
CA LEU A 19 -7.99 -21.10 -9.53
C LEU A 19 -6.78 -20.24 -9.18
N LEU A 20 -6.27 -20.39 -7.96
CA LEU A 20 -4.99 -19.79 -7.54
C LEU A 20 -3.88 -20.82 -7.73
N LEU A 21 -2.94 -20.54 -8.62
CA LEU A 21 -1.70 -21.29 -8.76
C LEU A 21 -0.59 -20.50 -8.08
N ASP A 22 0.03 -21.08 -7.06
CA ASP A 22 1.16 -20.49 -6.35
C ASP A 22 2.22 -21.57 -6.10
N LYS A 23 3.49 -21.17 -6.18
CA LYS A 23 4.63 -22.04 -5.83
C LYS A 23 4.61 -22.37 -4.33
N SER A 24 4.13 -21.44 -3.50
CA SER A 24 4.08 -21.58 -2.06
C SER A 24 2.84 -22.33 -1.61
N SER A 25 3.01 -23.27 -0.67
CA SER A 25 1.91 -23.99 -0.03
C SER A 25 1.14 -23.14 1.00
N GLN A 26 1.65 -21.96 1.37
CA GLN A 26 1.03 -21.07 2.34
C GLN A 26 0.50 -19.79 1.68
N ILE A 27 -0.59 -19.26 2.21
CA ILE A 27 -1.08 -17.92 1.85
C ILE A 27 -0.17 -16.84 2.44
N ILE A 28 -0.11 -15.67 1.79
CA ILE A 28 0.67 -14.49 2.25
C ILE A 28 2.15 -14.85 2.51
N THR A 29 2.91 -15.12 1.46
CA THR A 29 4.34 -15.45 1.55
C THR A 29 5.19 -14.49 0.70
N GLY A 30 6.51 -14.51 0.90
CA GLY A 30 7.45 -13.63 0.21
C GLY A 30 7.31 -12.17 0.62
N ALA A 31 7.33 -11.24 -0.34
CA ALA A 31 7.24 -9.80 -0.07
C ALA A 31 5.94 -9.40 0.67
N SER A 32 4.87 -10.20 0.57
CA SER A 32 3.62 -9.90 1.28
C SER A 32 3.69 -10.20 2.79
N SER A 33 4.57 -11.09 3.23
CA SER A 33 4.84 -11.35 4.66
C SER A 33 6.10 -10.62 5.18
N GLY A 34 7.02 -10.26 4.30
CA GLY A 34 8.28 -9.58 4.64
C GLY A 34 8.28 -8.10 4.29
N ASN A 35 7.32 -7.33 4.78
CA ASN A 35 7.26 -5.87 4.61
C ASN A 35 7.04 -5.17 5.96
N SER A 36 7.13 -3.83 5.95
CA SER A 36 7.00 -2.99 7.16
C SER A 36 5.59 -2.94 7.75
N GLY A 37 4.57 -3.42 7.02
CA GLY A 37 3.16 -3.29 7.42
C GLY A 37 2.64 -1.85 7.38
N ILE A 38 3.37 -0.91 6.78
CA ILE A 38 2.96 0.50 6.68
C ILE A 38 1.98 0.64 5.51
N LEU A 39 0.86 1.31 5.78
CA LEU A 39 -0.07 1.74 4.76
C LEU A 39 0.32 3.16 4.29
N HIS A 40 1.05 3.23 3.18
CA HIS A 40 1.54 4.49 2.62
C HIS A 40 0.41 5.35 2.06
N THR A 41 0.45 6.66 2.30
CA THR A 41 -0.51 7.63 1.73
C THR A 41 -0.11 8.14 0.36
N GLY A 42 1.14 7.91 -0.06
CA GLY A 42 1.71 8.36 -1.34
C GLY A 42 2.56 9.64 -1.26
N PHE A 43 2.75 10.23 -0.07
CA PHE A 43 3.57 11.44 0.11
C PHE A 43 5.04 11.25 -0.33
N ASP A 44 5.52 10.00 -0.30
CA ASP A 44 6.87 9.56 -0.62
C ASP A 44 7.03 9.12 -2.08
N THR A 45 5.96 9.23 -2.88
CA THR A 45 5.98 8.85 -4.30
C THR A 45 6.20 10.06 -5.20
N VAL A 46 6.88 9.84 -6.33
CA VAL A 46 7.05 10.89 -7.33
C VAL A 46 5.68 11.26 -7.92
N PRO A 47 5.26 12.54 -7.90
CA PRO A 47 3.94 12.96 -8.37
C PRO A 47 3.66 12.58 -9.81
N GLN A 48 2.38 12.41 -10.14
CA GLN A 48 1.85 12.14 -11.48
C GLN A 48 2.30 10.81 -12.11
N THR A 49 3.19 10.06 -11.44
CA THR A 49 3.56 8.71 -11.84
C THR A 49 2.41 7.72 -11.66
N LEU A 50 2.52 6.57 -12.33
CA LEU A 50 1.59 5.46 -12.09
C LEU A 50 1.63 5.00 -10.63
N GLU A 51 2.82 4.96 -10.02
CA GLU A 51 3.00 4.58 -8.62
C GLU A 51 2.21 5.50 -7.68
N SER A 52 2.37 6.83 -7.80
CA SER A 52 1.63 7.78 -6.95
C SER A 52 0.11 7.60 -7.03
N LYS A 53 -0.41 7.37 -8.25
CA LYS A 53 -1.84 7.09 -8.48
C LYS A 53 -2.27 5.78 -7.85
N LEU A 54 -1.47 4.72 -7.98
CA LEU A 54 -1.79 3.39 -7.47
C LEU A 54 -1.67 3.31 -5.95
N VAL A 55 -0.70 3.98 -5.33
CA VAL A 55 -0.56 4.02 -3.87
C VAL A 55 -1.76 4.73 -3.24
N ARG A 56 -2.13 5.90 -3.76
CA ARG A 56 -3.30 6.65 -3.24
C ARG A 56 -4.61 5.89 -3.41
N ARG A 57 -4.87 5.35 -4.61
CA ARG A 57 -6.04 4.48 -4.83
C ARG A 57 -6.00 3.23 -3.95
N GLY A 58 -4.82 2.66 -3.76
CA GLY A 58 -4.60 1.50 -2.90
C GLY A 58 -4.92 1.80 -1.44
N TYR A 59 -4.50 2.96 -0.94
CA TYR A 59 -4.81 3.45 0.40
C TYR A 59 -6.33 3.50 0.63
N GLU A 60 -7.07 4.16 -0.26
CA GLU A 60 -8.53 4.30 -0.18
C GLU A 60 -9.24 2.94 -0.18
N LEU A 61 -8.87 2.07 -1.14
CA LEU A 61 -9.44 0.73 -1.24
C LEU A 61 -9.13 -0.14 -0.01
N TYR A 62 -7.93 0.01 0.57
CA TYR A 62 -7.52 -0.75 1.74
C TYR A 62 -8.25 -0.29 3.00
N GLN A 63 -8.53 1.01 3.16
CA GLN A 63 -9.33 1.52 4.28
C GLN A 63 -10.73 0.90 4.28
N LEU A 64 -11.42 0.91 3.13
CA LEU A 64 -12.74 0.30 2.97
C LEU A 64 -12.70 -1.19 3.27
N PHE A 65 -11.75 -1.91 2.67
CA PHE A 65 -11.59 -3.34 2.90
C PHE A 65 -11.31 -3.67 4.37
N ALA A 66 -10.42 -2.92 5.02
CA ALA A 66 -10.08 -3.14 6.41
C ALA A 66 -11.28 -2.90 7.34
N GLU A 67 -12.13 -1.94 7.03
CA GLU A 67 -13.39 -1.71 7.75
C GLU A 67 -14.33 -2.92 7.60
N ASP A 68 -14.54 -3.40 6.37
CA ASP A 68 -15.43 -4.54 6.08
C ASP A 68 -15.06 -5.79 6.88
N ILE A 69 -13.76 -6.10 6.99
CA ILE A 69 -13.27 -7.29 7.71
C ILE A 69 -12.82 -7.00 9.14
N LYS A 70 -13.02 -5.77 9.63
CA LYS A 70 -12.57 -5.30 10.96
C LYS A 70 -11.07 -5.53 11.21
N LEU A 71 -10.25 -5.35 10.17
CA LEU A 71 -8.80 -5.42 10.27
C LEU A 71 -8.28 -4.20 11.05
N PRO A 72 -7.48 -4.39 12.11
CA PRO A 72 -6.97 -3.27 12.90
C PRO A 72 -5.95 -2.45 12.11
N ILE A 73 -6.26 -1.17 11.87
CA ILE A 73 -5.31 -0.18 11.34
C ILE A 73 -4.99 0.84 12.43
N LYS A 74 -3.70 1.00 12.72
CA LYS A 74 -3.21 2.02 13.66
C LYS A 74 -2.85 3.30 12.89
N LYS A 75 -3.62 4.38 13.08
CA LYS A 75 -3.35 5.70 12.49
C LYS A 75 -2.36 6.50 13.35
N ILE A 76 -1.09 6.11 13.33
CA ILE A 76 -0.04 6.69 14.18
C ILE A 76 0.87 7.70 13.47
N GLY A 77 0.65 7.92 12.17
CA GLY A 77 1.50 8.79 11.35
C GLY A 77 2.90 8.21 11.10
N ALA A 78 3.76 9.02 10.51
CA ALA A 78 5.16 8.69 10.26
C ALA A 78 6.02 9.95 10.43
N TYR A 79 7.29 9.78 10.81
CA TYR A 79 8.27 10.85 10.89
C TYR A 79 9.32 10.67 9.81
N ILE A 80 9.63 11.75 9.09
CA ILE A 80 10.76 11.83 8.18
C ILE A 80 11.81 12.70 8.88
N ILE A 81 13.03 12.17 9.03
CA ILE A 81 14.11 12.84 9.75
C ILE A 81 15.25 13.09 8.76
N ALA A 82 15.66 14.34 8.63
CA ALA A 82 16.87 14.72 7.91
C ALA A 82 18.03 14.80 8.92
N TRP A 83 19.08 14.02 8.68
CA TRP A 83 20.30 14.00 9.47
C TRP A 83 21.37 14.94 8.91
N LYS A 84 21.22 15.36 7.65
CA LYS A 84 22.12 16.25 6.93
C LYS A 84 21.38 17.39 6.25
N GLN A 85 22.09 18.49 5.99
CA GLN A 85 21.52 19.68 5.37
C GLN A 85 20.94 19.41 3.97
N ASN A 86 21.61 18.57 3.16
CA ASN A 86 21.15 18.22 1.82
C ASN A 86 19.85 17.38 1.84
N GLU A 87 19.60 16.61 2.90
CA GLU A 87 18.34 15.87 3.06
C GLU A 87 17.18 16.82 3.43
N LEU A 88 17.47 17.86 4.21
CA LEU A 88 16.50 18.88 4.58
C LEU A 88 16.03 19.69 3.35
N GLU A 89 16.90 19.90 2.36
CA GLU A 89 16.52 20.59 1.12
C GLU A 89 15.44 19.82 0.33
N ILE A 90 15.45 18.48 0.40
CA ILE A 90 14.46 17.60 -0.25
C ILE A 90 13.08 17.73 0.42
N PHE A 91 13.01 18.14 1.69
CA PHE A 91 11.73 18.23 2.42
C PHE A 91 10.76 19.22 1.80
N LYS A 92 11.26 20.28 1.14
CA LYS A 92 10.39 21.23 0.43
C LYS A 92 9.55 20.52 -0.63
N GLU A 93 10.20 19.67 -1.43
CA GLU A 93 9.53 18.89 -2.46
C GLU A 93 8.56 17.87 -1.85
N ILE A 94 8.95 17.19 -0.78
CA ILE A 94 8.10 16.22 -0.09
C ILE A 94 6.83 16.90 0.45
N ILE A 95 6.97 18.06 1.10
CA ILE A 95 5.84 18.82 1.65
C ILE A 95 4.91 19.31 0.54
N ASP A 96 5.46 19.84 -0.55
CA ASP A 96 4.69 20.29 -1.71
C ASP A 96 3.90 19.15 -2.37
N ASN A 97 4.39 17.92 -2.25
CA ASN A 97 3.77 16.72 -2.80
C ASN A 97 2.79 16.05 -1.83
N ALA A 98 3.03 16.14 -0.52
CA ALA A 98 2.20 15.50 0.51
C ALA A 98 0.74 16.00 0.54
N HIS A 99 0.49 17.21 0.04
CA HIS A 99 -0.83 17.86 0.05
C HIS A 99 -1.55 17.86 -1.29
N LYS A 100 -0.95 17.28 -2.34
CA LYS A 100 -1.55 17.15 -3.68
C LYS A 100 -2.23 15.80 -3.80
#